data_AF-A0A238HI40-F1
#
_entry.id   AF-A0A238HI40-F1
#
_cell.length_a   1.000
_cell.length_b   1.000
_cell.length_c   1.000
_cell.angle_alpha   90.00
_cell.angle_beta   90.00
_cell.angle_gamma   90.00
#
_symmetry.space_group_name_H-M   'P 1'
#
loop_
_entity.id
_entity.type
_entity.pdbx_description
1 polymer ?
#
loop_
_entity_poly.entity_id
_entity_poly.type
_entity_poly.pdbx_seq_one_letter_code
_entity_poly.pdbx_strand_id
1 'polypeptide(L)'
;MNEIYHDCVNMIAQNWQIDKNDVPEILAQWCVFEQKHGQFSNVKLKIAKSNMDFWNDSPEFASKFYLFTDYTDTYDSCALWNDGNKKPLSEMPVVALGDDGYLGIIADNLGSFLRMLSSGYLCAARNNYKVNGDELERYCPPLEWLPFENDLPQNYFAFMEFMQNELHLTPDSSPNESLLKAYHQYNFQFIQWCNQYNSWKIDFIKDE
;
A
#
# COMPACT_ATOMS: atom_id res chain seq x y z
N MET A 1 -13.19 15.94 19.21
CA MET A 1 -12.21 15.42 18.23
C MET A 1 -10.88 16.10 18.53
N ASN A 2 -9.78 15.36 18.59
CA ASN A 2 -8.47 15.84 19.05
C ASN A 2 -7.82 16.78 18.01
N GLU A 3 -7.12 17.84 18.43
CA GLU A 3 -6.38 18.79 17.56
C GLU A 3 -5.45 18.05 16.58
N ILE A 4 -4.75 17.02 17.08
CA ILE A 4 -3.86 16.15 16.29
C ILE A 4 -4.61 15.48 15.12
N TYR A 5 -5.87 15.08 15.33
CA TYR A 5 -6.67 14.44 14.28
C TYR A 5 -6.96 15.43 13.13
N HIS A 6 -7.33 16.67 13.46
CA HIS A 6 -7.57 17.69 12.45
C HIS A 6 -6.30 18.03 11.67
N ASP A 7 -5.16 18.07 12.34
CA ASP A 7 -3.86 18.26 11.67
C ASP A 7 -3.52 17.11 10.73
N CYS A 8 -3.73 15.87 11.15
CA CYS A 8 -3.58 14.69 10.29
C CYS A 8 -4.49 14.74 9.06
N VAL A 9 -5.78 15.06 9.22
CA VAL A 9 -6.72 15.20 8.09
C VAL A 9 -6.27 16.31 7.15
N ASN A 10 -5.87 17.47 7.68
CA ASN A 10 -5.39 18.58 6.87
C ASN A 10 -4.12 18.21 6.08
N MET A 11 -3.16 17.56 6.73
CA MET A 11 -1.92 17.10 6.12
C MET A 11 -2.22 16.10 5.00
N ILE A 12 -3.10 15.12 5.23
CA ILE A 12 -3.45 14.13 4.21
C ILE A 12 -4.12 14.81 3.01
N ALA A 13 -5.15 15.61 3.26
CA ALA A 13 -5.91 16.28 2.21
C ALA A 13 -5.03 17.20 1.36
N GLN A 14 -4.09 17.94 1.98
CA GLN A 14 -3.17 18.83 1.27
C GLN A 14 -2.17 18.06 0.40
N ASN A 15 -1.56 17.00 0.92
CA ASN A 15 -0.55 16.23 0.17
C ASN A 15 -1.17 15.46 -1.00
N TRP A 16 -2.40 14.98 -0.85
CA TRP A 16 -3.15 14.29 -1.90
C TRP A 16 -3.99 15.21 -2.78
N GLN A 17 -4.12 16.48 -2.41
CA GLN A 17 -4.93 17.47 -3.14
C GLN A 17 -6.41 17.05 -3.27
N ILE A 18 -6.99 16.54 -2.17
CA ILE A 18 -8.38 16.07 -2.09
C ILE A 18 -9.19 16.91 -1.09
N ASP A 19 -10.51 16.73 -1.07
CA ASP A 19 -11.36 17.32 -0.02
C ASP A 19 -11.07 16.63 1.33
N LYS A 20 -11.18 17.38 2.43
CA LYS A 20 -10.97 16.85 3.79
C LYS A 20 -11.99 15.77 4.14
N ASN A 21 -13.20 15.85 3.58
CA ASN A 21 -14.26 14.87 3.79
C ASN A 21 -14.00 13.55 3.05
N ASP A 22 -13.08 13.54 2.07
CA ASP A 22 -12.69 12.34 1.33
C ASP A 22 -11.56 11.57 2.02
N VAL A 23 -10.88 12.16 3.01
CA VAL A 23 -9.79 11.51 3.76
C VAL A 23 -10.32 10.26 4.48
N PRO A 24 -9.75 9.06 4.25
CA PRO A 24 -10.14 7.88 4.98
C PRO A 24 -9.89 8.05 6.48
N GLU A 25 -10.92 7.84 7.30
CA GLU A 25 -10.84 7.98 8.76
C GLU A 25 -9.74 7.09 9.35
N ILE A 26 -9.62 5.86 8.86
CA ILE A 26 -8.60 4.89 9.27
C ILE A 26 -7.17 5.41 9.06
N LEU A 27 -6.94 6.19 8.00
CA LEU A 27 -5.63 6.77 7.70
C LEU A 27 -5.31 7.95 8.60
N ALA A 28 -6.32 8.80 8.87
CA ALA A 28 -6.19 9.89 9.83
C ALA A 28 -5.93 9.35 11.24
N GLN A 29 -6.60 8.27 11.65
CA GLN A 29 -6.36 7.61 12.93
C GLN A 29 -4.98 6.96 13.01
N TRP A 30 -4.49 6.33 11.94
CA TRP A 30 -3.10 5.82 11.89
C TRP A 30 -2.08 6.98 11.99
N CYS A 31 -2.30 8.09 11.30
CA CYS A 31 -1.47 9.29 11.47
C CYS A 31 -1.43 9.76 12.94
N VAL A 32 -2.58 9.81 13.61
CA VAL A 32 -2.66 10.16 15.04
C VAL A 32 -1.88 9.17 15.90
N PHE A 33 -1.94 7.87 15.59
CA PHE A 33 -1.16 6.85 16.28
C PHE A 33 0.34 7.13 16.14
N GLU A 34 0.85 7.33 14.92
CA GLU A 34 2.28 7.54 14.70
C GLU A 34 2.79 8.84 15.34
N GLN A 35 1.98 9.91 15.36
CA GLN A 35 2.37 11.14 16.05
C GLN A 35 2.49 10.98 17.58
N LYS A 36 1.73 10.06 18.18
CA LYS A 36 1.74 9.82 19.63
C LYS A 36 2.77 8.79 20.07
N HIS A 37 2.93 7.73 19.28
CA HIS A 37 3.68 6.54 19.68
C HIS A 37 4.97 6.36 18.85
N GLY A 38 5.11 7.06 17.72
CA GLY A 38 6.10 6.77 16.70
C GLY A 38 5.63 5.70 15.73
N GLN A 39 6.49 5.35 14.76
CA GLN A 39 6.17 4.36 13.74
C GLN A 39 5.90 2.98 14.34
N PHE A 40 4.92 2.25 13.76
CA PHE A 40 4.58 0.89 14.19
C PHE A 40 5.72 -0.08 13.90
N SER A 41 6.25 -0.05 12.67
CA SER A 41 7.29 -0.95 12.15
C SER A 41 8.22 -0.24 11.19
N ASN A 42 8.93 -1.00 10.36
CA ASN A 42 9.65 -0.48 9.20
C ASN A 42 8.69 0.11 8.16
N VAL A 43 7.37 -0.06 8.32
CA VAL A 43 6.36 0.65 7.55
C VAL A 43 5.99 1.93 8.30
N LYS A 44 6.36 3.06 7.72
CA LYS A 44 6.02 4.39 8.23
C LYS A 44 4.93 5.01 7.38
N LEU A 45 3.98 5.71 8.02
CA LEU A 45 3.04 6.54 7.30
C LEU A 45 3.78 7.71 6.64
N LYS A 46 3.73 7.77 5.31
CA LYS A 46 4.28 8.85 4.50
C LYS A 46 3.24 9.24 3.45
N ILE A 47 2.53 10.32 3.73
CA ILE A 47 1.58 10.87 2.78
C ILE A 47 2.34 11.73 1.78
N ALA A 48 2.32 11.33 0.52
CA ALA A 48 2.99 12.05 -0.54
C ALA A 48 2.09 12.15 -1.77
N LYS A 49 2.34 13.18 -2.58
CA LYS A 49 1.88 13.18 -3.97
C LYS A 49 2.52 12.00 -4.68
N SER A 50 1.75 11.28 -5.49
CA SER A 50 2.28 10.23 -6.33
C SER A 50 3.38 10.74 -7.26
N ASN A 51 4.56 10.13 -7.15
CA ASN A 51 5.61 10.21 -8.14
C ASN A 51 5.85 8.80 -8.66
N MET A 52 5.37 8.53 -9.88
CA MET A 52 5.49 7.23 -10.53
C MET A 52 6.50 7.23 -11.68
N ASP A 53 7.40 8.22 -11.72
CA ASP A 53 8.38 8.38 -12.79
C ASP A 53 9.35 7.21 -12.92
N PHE A 54 9.44 6.35 -11.88
CA PHE A 54 10.18 5.10 -11.94
C PHE A 54 9.46 4.04 -12.80
N TRP A 55 8.12 3.98 -12.75
CA TRP A 55 7.31 2.99 -13.46
C TRP A 55 6.83 3.48 -14.83
N ASN A 56 6.31 4.72 -14.91
CA ASN A 56 5.63 5.24 -16.10
C ASN A 56 5.74 6.76 -16.23
N ASP A 57 5.95 7.27 -17.44
CA ASP A 57 6.01 8.72 -17.71
C ASP A 57 4.66 9.44 -17.69
N SER A 58 3.54 8.71 -17.71
CA SER A 58 2.22 9.33 -17.82
C SER A 58 1.81 10.03 -16.52
N PRO A 59 1.57 11.34 -16.52
CA PRO A 59 1.01 12.03 -15.36
C PRO A 59 -0.38 11.51 -15.00
N GLU A 60 -1.14 11.02 -15.98
CA GLU A 60 -2.44 10.41 -15.74
C GLU A 60 -2.29 9.11 -14.95
N PHE A 61 -1.31 8.26 -15.30
CA PHE A 61 -1.00 7.05 -14.54
C PHE A 61 -0.66 7.40 -13.09
N ALA A 62 0.27 8.32 -12.88
CA ALA A 62 0.66 8.76 -11.54
C ALA A 62 -0.54 9.31 -10.74
N SER A 63 -1.44 10.06 -11.38
CA SER A 63 -2.62 10.65 -10.71
C SER A 63 -3.61 9.64 -10.14
N LYS A 64 -3.50 8.35 -10.51
CA LYS A 64 -4.37 7.29 -9.99
C LYS A 64 -3.88 6.65 -8.71
N PHE A 65 -2.76 7.12 -8.15
CA PHE A 65 -2.20 6.57 -6.93
C PHE A 65 -2.17 7.59 -5.80
N TYR A 66 -2.58 7.15 -4.61
CA TYR A 66 -2.47 7.92 -3.38
C TYR A 66 -1.45 7.25 -2.45
N LEU A 67 -0.20 7.71 -2.48
CA LEU A 67 0.89 7.15 -1.67
C LEU A 67 0.66 7.45 -0.18
N PHE A 68 0.74 6.40 0.65
CA PHE A 68 0.58 6.55 2.09
C PHE A 68 1.64 5.87 2.96
N THR A 69 2.52 5.02 2.43
CA THR A 69 3.62 4.45 3.22
C THR A 69 4.96 4.56 2.52
N ASP A 70 6.01 4.46 3.33
CA ASP A 70 7.39 4.25 2.94
C ASP A 70 7.96 3.14 3.83
N TYR A 71 8.60 2.15 3.22
CA TYR A 71 9.30 1.10 3.93
C TYR A 71 10.72 1.62 4.19
N THR A 72 11.04 1.89 5.47
CA THR A 72 12.19 2.70 5.90
C THR A 72 13.56 2.19 5.44
N ASP A 73 13.63 0.95 4.94
CA ASP A 73 14.88 0.28 4.55
C ASP A 73 14.85 -0.39 3.17
N THR A 74 13.71 -0.40 2.47
CA THR A 74 13.56 -1.11 1.18
C THR A 74 13.11 -0.21 0.02
N TYR A 75 12.96 1.10 0.24
CA TYR A 75 12.39 2.05 -0.75
C TYR A 75 11.01 1.65 -1.32
N ASP A 76 10.42 0.57 -0.82
CA ASP A 76 9.08 0.15 -1.16
C ASP A 76 8.06 1.16 -0.61
N SER A 77 6.92 1.25 -1.26
CA SER A 77 5.82 2.11 -0.84
C SER A 77 4.48 1.43 -1.09
N CYS A 78 3.44 1.87 -0.39
CA CYS A 78 2.07 1.49 -0.69
C CYS A 78 1.26 2.70 -1.15
N ALA A 79 0.35 2.44 -2.09
CA ALA A 79 -0.63 3.41 -2.55
C ALA A 79 -2.03 2.82 -2.58
N LEU A 80 -3.04 3.70 -2.47
CA LEU A 80 -4.38 3.37 -2.94
C LEU A 80 -4.43 3.53 -4.45
N TRP A 81 -5.02 2.56 -5.14
CA TRP A 81 -5.24 2.64 -6.57
C TRP A 81 -6.67 3.06 -6.90
N ASN A 82 -6.78 4.18 -7.61
CA ASN A 82 -8.03 4.70 -8.15
C ASN A 82 -8.28 4.10 -9.54
N ASP A 83 -9.13 3.08 -9.57
CA ASP A 83 -9.56 2.39 -10.79
C ASP A 83 -10.42 3.24 -11.75
N GLY A 84 -10.68 4.51 -11.41
CA GLY A 84 -11.48 5.45 -12.21
C GLY A 84 -12.98 5.37 -11.96
N ASN A 85 -13.46 4.42 -11.14
CA ASN A 85 -14.89 4.20 -10.90
C ASN A 85 -15.48 5.07 -9.78
N LYS A 86 -14.77 6.12 -9.35
CA LYS A 86 -15.21 7.10 -8.31
C LYS A 86 -15.65 6.44 -7.00
N LYS A 87 -15.01 5.35 -6.60
CA LYS A 87 -15.21 4.75 -5.27
C LYS A 87 -14.66 5.69 -4.19
N PRO A 88 -15.21 5.65 -2.96
CA PRO A 88 -14.56 6.29 -1.81
C PRO A 88 -13.13 5.79 -1.64
N LEU A 89 -12.21 6.64 -1.19
CA LEU A 89 -10.80 6.26 -0.95
C LEU A 89 -10.68 5.08 0.02
N SER A 90 -11.59 4.95 0.98
CA SER A 90 -11.63 3.84 1.95
C SER A 90 -11.94 2.47 1.32
N GLU A 91 -12.46 2.43 0.10
CA GLU A 91 -12.82 1.20 -0.62
C GLU A 91 -11.82 0.86 -1.73
N MET A 92 -10.80 1.69 -1.95
CA MET A 92 -9.81 1.47 -2.99
C MET A 92 -8.80 0.40 -2.58
N PRO A 93 -8.41 -0.51 -3.51
CA PRO A 93 -7.40 -1.51 -3.24
C PRO A 93 -6.03 -0.88 -2.97
N VAL A 94 -5.23 -1.58 -2.18
CA VAL A 94 -3.85 -1.20 -1.88
C VAL A 94 -2.91 -1.89 -2.84
N VAL A 95 -1.99 -1.12 -3.41
CA VAL A 95 -0.93 -1.56 -4.30
C VAL A 95 0.41 -1.37 -3.61
N ALA A 96 1.27 -2.40 -3.64
CA ALA A 96 2.68 -2.28 -3.30
C ALA A 96 3.48 -1.84 -4.52
N LEU A 97 4.47 -1.00 -4.27
CA LEU A 97 5.34 -0.34 -5.22
C LEU A 97 6.77 -0.62 -4.78
N GLY A 98 7.45 -1.48 -5.53
CA GLY A 98 8.81 -1.88 -5.22
C GLY A 98 9.86 -1.10 -5.98
N ASP A 99 10.98 -0.80 -5.34
CA ASP A 99 12.17 -0.26 -6.01
C ASP A 99 12.84 -1.31 -6.91
N ASP A 100 12.65 -2.60 -6.60
CA ASP A 100 12.88 -3.76 -7.46
C ASP A 100 11.81 -3.89 -8.58
N GLY A 101 11.02 -2.84 -8.81
CA GLY A 101 10.12 -2.63 -9.96
C GLY A 101 8.96 -3.60 -10.06
N TYR A 102 8.55 -4.18 -8.93
CA TYR A 102 7.24 -4.78 -8.80
C TYR A 102 6.16 -3.71 -8.51
N LEU A 103 4.95 -3.99 -8.97
CA LEU A 103 3.76 -3.17 -8.83
C LEU A 103 2.58 -4.13 -8.72
N GLY A 104 1.97 -4.28 -7.54
CA GLY A 104 0.98 -5.35 -7.34
C GLY A 104 -0.06 -5.07 -6.29
N ILE A 105 -1.28 -5.59 -6.49
CA ILE A 105 -2.36 -5.52 -5.51
C ILE A 105 -2.00 -6.38 -4.30
N ILE A 106 -2.07 -5.80 -3.10
CA ILE A 106 -1.75 -6.49 -1.84
C ILE A 106 -2.93 -6.57 -0.88
N ALA A 107 -3.93 -5.69 -1.00
CA ALA A 107 -5.09 -5.68 -0.11
C ALA A 107 -6.34 -5.13 -0.79
N ASP A 108 -7.52 -5.57 -0.34
CA ASP A 108 -8.81 -5.08 -0.83
C ASP A 108 -9.05 -3.59 -0.52
N ASN A 109 -8.51 -3.12 0.60
CA ASN A 109 -8.60 -1.74 1.08
C ASN A 109 -7.64 -1.50 2.27
N LEU A 110 -7.60 -0.27 2.78
CA LEU A 110 -6.80 0.12 3.95
C LEU A 110 -7.08 -0.73 5.19
N GLY A 111 -8.34 -1.10 5.43
CA GLY A 111 -8.71 -1.95 6.57
C GLY A 111 -8.06 -3.32 6.48
N SER A 112 -8.20 -4.00 5.32
CA SER A 112 -7.53 -5.28 5.08
C SER A 112 -6.01 -5.15 5.18
N PHE A 113 -5.43 -4.07 4.63
CA PHE A 113 -3.99 -3.81 4.73
C PHE A 113 -3.52 -3.73 6.18
N LEU A 114 -4.18 -2.94 7.03
CA LEU A 114 -3.78 -2.81 8.44
C LEU A 114 -3.98 -4.13 9.20
N ARG A 115 -5.03 -4.90 8.90
CA ARG A 115 -5.22 -6.23 9.49
C ARG A 115 -4.05 -7.15 9.19
N MET A 116 -3.59 -7.20 7.94
CA MET A 116 -2.43 -8.03 7.55
C MET A 116 -1.12 -7.49 8.13
N LEU A 117 -0.91 -6.17 8.13
CA LEU A 117 0.26 -5.53 8.74
C LEU A 117 0.35 -5.81 10.25
N SER A 118 -0.80 -5.83 10.94
CA SER A 118 -0.88 -6.15 12.37
C SER A 118 -0.68 -7.65 12.69
N SER A 119 -0.65 -8.52 11.68
CA SER A 119 -0.46 -9.97 11.88
C SER A 119 0.97 -10.37 12.22
N GLY A 120 1.92 -9.43 12.23
CA GLY A 120 3.35 -9.72 12.41
C GLY A 120 4.06 -10.10 11.11
N TYR A 121 3.54 -9.65 9.97
CA TYR A 121 4.09 -9.90 8.65
C TYR A 121 4.42 -8.60 7.90
N LEU A 122 5.34 -8.69 6.94
CA LEU A 122 5.69 -7.64 5.99
C LEU A 122 5.42 -8.14 4.57
N CYS A 123 4.82 -7.30 3.72
CA CYS A 123 4.67 -7.62 2.31
C CYS A 123 6.03 -7.50 1.59
N ALA A 124 6.37 -8.51 0.80
CA ALA A 124 7.57 -8.53 -0.03
C ALA A 124 7.29 -9.19 -1.38
N ALA A 125 8.12 -8.88 -2.38
CA ALA A 125 8.13 -9.63 -3.63
C ALA A 125 8.60 -11.07 -3.39
N ARG A 126 7.91 -12.02 -4.03
CA ARG A 126 8.27 -13.43 -3.94
C ARG A 126 9.50 -13.69 -4.81
N ASN A 127 10.69 -13.68 -4.20
CA ASN A 127 12.02 -13.80 -4.84
C ASN A 127 12.23 -15.04 -5.75
N ASN A 128 11.29 -15.99 -5.80
CA ASN A 128 11.43 -17.25 -6.54
C ASN A 128 10.50 -17.40 -7.74
N TYR A 129 9.68 -16.40 -8.09
CA TYR A 129 8.86 -16.48 -9.30
C TYR A 129 9.65 -16.04 -10.54
N LYS A 130 10.18 -17.02 -11.28
CA LYS A 130 10.56 -16.82 -12.68
C LYS A 130 9.28 -16.57 -13.46
N VAL A 131 8.95 -15.30 -13.73
CA VAL A 131 7.79 -14.96 -14.54
C VAL A 131 8.08 -15.38 -16.00
N ASN A 132 7.55 -16.55 -16.39
CA ASN A 132 7.45 -16.98 -17.79
C ASN A 132 6.14 -16.45 -18.39
N GLY A 133 5.92 -15.14 -18.30
CA GLY A 133 4.70 -14.45 -18.73
C GLY A 133 5.02 -13.28 -19.65
N ASP A 134 3.99 -12.67 -20.23
CA ASP A 134 4.13 -11.45 -21.04
C ASP A 134 4.78 -10.33 -20.21
N GLU A 135 5.38 -9.32 -20.87
CA GLU A 135 6.20 -8.27 -20.21
C GLU A 135 5.54 -7.63 -18.97
N LEU A 136 4.20 -7.52 -18.93
CA LEU A 136 3.49 -6.91 -17.81
C LEU A 136 3.31 -7.82 -16.58
N GLU A 137 3.23 -9.14 -16.76
CA GLU A 137 3.23 -10.07 -15.62
C GLU A 137 4.56 -10.01 -14.87
N ARG A 138 5.65 -9.60 -15.56
CA ARG A 138 6.97 -9.39 -14.96
C ARG A 138 6.96 -8.23 -13.95
N TYR A 139 6.16 -7.20 -14.20
CA TYR A 139 6.01 -6.04 -13.29
C TYR A 139 4.98 -6.27 -12.19
N CYS A 140 4.02 -7.17 -12.38
CA CYS A 140 2.98 -7.47 -11.40
C CYS A 140 3.14 -8.90 -10.82
N PRO A 141 4.30 -9.25 -10.20
CA PRO A 141 4.51 -10.59 -9.70
C PRO A 141 3.57 -10.89 -8.53
N PRO A 142 3.31 -12.18 -8.25
CA PRO A 142 2.69 -12.57 -6.99
C PRO A 142 3.54 -12.07 -5.81
N LEU A 143 2.90 -11.34 -4.90
CA LEU A 143 3.49 -10.86 -3.66
C LEU A 143 3.15 -11.81 -2.52
N GLU A 144 3.92 -11.78 -1.44
CA GLU A 144 3.64 -12.55 -0.23
C GLU A 144 3.89 -11.74 1.03
N TRP A 145 3.10 -12.02 2.06
CA TRP A 145 3.33 -11.55 3.42
C TRP A 145 4.26 -12.55 4.12
N LEU A 146 5.46 -12.09 4.47
CA LEU A 146 6.49 -12.84 5.18
C LEU A 146 6.52 -12.45 6.65
N PRO A 147 6.69 -13.40 7.59
CA PRO A 147 6.80 -13.06 9.00
C PRO A 147 8.03 -12.17 9.24
N PHE A 148 7.98 -11.28 10.24
CA PHE A 148 9.18 -10.55 10.63
C PHE A 148 10.30 -11.53 11.03
N GLU A 149 11.47 -11.43 10.39
CA GLU A 149 12.57 -12.39 10.56
C GLU A 149 13.22 -12.34 11.95
N ASN A 150 13.15 -11.18 12.62
CA ASN A 150 13.82 -10.92 13.88
C ASN A 150 12.79 -10.68 15.00
N ASP A 151 12.77 -9.46 15.51
CA ASP A 151 11.91 -9.02 16.60
C ASP A 151 10.61 -8.41 16.08
N LEU A 152 9.59 -8.49 16.93
CA LEU A 152 8.38 -7.70 16.72
C LEU A 152 8.75 -6.21 16.68
N PRO A 153 8.09 -5.42 15.83
CA PRO A 153 8.31 -3.99 15.78
C PRO A 153 8.20 -3.30 17.15
N GLN A 154 8.97 -2.22 17.38
CA GLN A 154 9.08 -1.54 18.68
C GLN A 154 7.72 -1.17 19.28
N ASN A 155 6.76 -0.73 18.46
CA ASN A 155 5.44 -0.30 18.88
C ASN A 155 4.34 -1.33 18.57
N TYR A 156 4.71 -2.60 18.40
CA TYR A 156 3.78 -3.64 17.97
C TYR A 156 2.56 -3.78 18.88
N PHE A 157 2.76 -3.90 20.19
CA PHE A 157 1.64 -4.05 21.14
C PHE A 157 0.76 -2.80 21.22
N ALA A 158 1.34 -1.61 21.18
CA ALA A 158 0.58 -0.36 21.17
C ALA A 158 -0.28 -0.25 19.90
N PHE A 159 0.25 -0.68 18.75
CA PHE A 159 -0.51 -0.72 17.50
C PHE A 159 -1.63 -1.77 17.53
N MET A 160 -1.39 -2.93 18.14
CA MET A 160 -2.43 -3.95 18.34
C MET A 160 -3.58 -3.44 19.21
N GLU A 161 -3.27 -2.75 20.32
CA GLU A 161 -4.29 -2.10 21.15
C GLU A 161 -5.04 -1.01 20.38
N PHE A 162 -4.34 -0.20 19.58
CA PHE A 162 -4.94 0.81 18.70
C PHE A 162 -5.87 0.18 17.65
N MET A 163 -5.42 -0.88 16.96
CA MET A 163 -6.24 -1.63 15.99
C MET A 163 -7.54 -2.12 16.62
N GLN A 164 -7.47 -2.69 17.83
CA GLN A 164 -8.64 -3.21 18.52
C GLN A 164 -9.56 -2.12 19.07
N ASN A 165 -9.01 -1.12 19.76
CA ASN A 165 -9.78 -0.18 20.55
C ASN A 165 -10.25 1.03 19.74
N GLU A 166 -9.46 1.51 18.79
CA GLU A 166 -9.75 2.72 18.01
C GLU A 166 -10.28 2.39 16.61
N LEU A 167 -9.71 1.38 15.95
CA LEU A 167 -10.13 0.97 14.59
C LEU A 167 -11.17 -0.15 14.58
N HIS A 168 -11.36 -0.84 15.70
CA HIS A 168 -12.21 -2.04 15.81
C HIS A 168 -11.85 -3.13 14.79
N LEU A 169 -10.56 -3.25 14.47
CA LEU A 169 -10.00 -4.23 13.55
C LEU A 169 -9.28 -5.33 14.31
N THR A 170 -9.47 -6.56 13.87
CA THR A 170 -8.73 -7.72 14.35
C THR A 170 -7.64 -8.11 13.35
N PRO A 171 -6.43 -8.47 13.80
CA PRO A 171 -5.38 -8.96 12.92
C PRO A 171 -5.84 -10.10 12.02
N ASP A 172 -5.23 -10.20 10.84
CA ASP A 172 -5.53 -11.28 9.92
C ASP A 172 -4.84 -12.57 10.36
N SER A 173 -5.58 -13.67 10.52
CA SER A 173 -4.99 -14.97 10.83
C SER A 173 -4.32 -15.62 9.62
N SER A 174 -4.65 -15.19 8.41
CA SER A 174 -4.20 -15.77 7.14
C SER A 174 -3.86 -14.69 6.10
N PRO A 175 -2.85 -13.83 6.34
CA PRO A 175 -2.57 -12.68 5.48
C PRO A 175 -2.29 -13.05 4.01
N ASN A 176 -1.66 -14.20 3.75
CA ASN A 176 -1.44 -14.67 2.37
C ASN A 176 -2.73 -15.14 1.67
N GLU A 177 -3.72 -15.67 2.39
CA GLU A 177 -5.03 -16.01 1.81
C GLU A 177 -5.80 -14.73 1.46
N SER A 178 -5.75 -13.73 2.33
CA SER A 178 -6.34 -12.41 2.07
C SER A 178 -5.67 -11.68 0.91
N LEU A 179 -4.34 -11.75 0.80
CA LEU A 179 -3.61 -11.24 -0.37
C LEU A 179 -4.08 -11.94 -1.65
N LEU A 180 -4.13 -13.28 -1.68
CA LEU A 180 -4.57 -14.04 -2.85
C LEU A 180 -6.00 -13.68 -3.25
N LYS A 181 -6.89 -13.48 -2.28
CA LYS A 181 -8.25 -13.03 -2.54
C LYS A 181 -8.27 -11.66 -3.22
N ALA A 182 -7.53 -10.69 -2.69
CA ALA A 182 -7.42 -9.36 -3.28
C ALA A 182 -6.80 -9.41 -4.69
N TYR A 183 -5.74 -10.18 -4.85
CA TYR A 183 -5.09 -10.44 -6.14
C TYR A 183 -6.10 -10.99 -7.16
N HIS A 184 -6.83 -12.06 -6.84
CA HIS A 184 -7.82 -12.63 -7.76
C HIS A 184 -8.97 -11.67 -8.07
N GLN A 185 -9.35 -10.82 -7.12
CA GLN A 185 -10.42 -9.86 -7.30
C GLN A 185 -10.03 -8.70 -8.23
N TYR A 186 -8.81 -8.17 -8.12
CA TYR A 186 -8.44 -6.91 -8.77
C TYR A 186 -7.36 -7.03 -9.84
N ASN A 187 -6.49 -8.04 -9.79
CA ASN A 187 -5.26 -8.07 -10.58
C ASN A 187 -5.53 -8.04 -12.09
N PHE A 188 -6.55 -8.75 -12.57
CA PHE A 188 -6.91 -8.72 -13.99
C PHE A 188 -7.30 -7.31 -14.45
N GLN A 189 -8.16 -6.62 -13.70
CA GLN A 189 -8.56 -5.24 -14.03
C GLN A 189 -7.37 -4.28 -13.90
N PHE A 190 -6.52 -4.48 -12.89
CA PHE A 190 -5.33 -3.67 -12.66
C PHE A 190 -4.34 -3.78 -13.84
N ILE A 191 -4.03 -4.99 -14.30
CA ILE A 191 -3.20 -5.23 -15.48
C ILE A 191 -3.82 -4.61 -16.73
N GLN A 192 -5.13 -4.78 -16.95
CA GLN A 192 -5.81 -4.16 -18.09
C GLN A 192 -5.75 -2.63 -18.05
N TRP A 193 -5.86 -2.02 -16.87
CA TRP A 193 -5.71 -0.59 -16.69
C TRP A 193 -4.27 -0.13 -16.96
N CYS A 194 -3.27 -0.83 -16.40
CA CYS A 194 -1.86 -0.59 -16.65
C CYS A 194 -1.50 -0.67 -18.15
N ASN A 195 -2.07 -1.63 -18.89
CA ASN A 195 -1.87 -1.81 -20.33
C ASN A 195 -2.40 -0.66 -21.21
N GLN A 196 -3.16 0.28 -20.65
CA GLN A 196 -3.60 1.47 -21.40
C GLN A 196 -2.47 2.50 -21.55
N TYR A 197 -1.40 2.36 -20.76
CA TYR A 197 -0.26 3.26 -20.78
C TYR A 197 0.91 2.59 -21.51
N ASN A 198 1.45 3.25 -22.52
CA ASN A 198 2.49 2.69 -23.40
C ASN A 198 3.93 3.12 -23.02
N SER A 199 4.10 3.91 -21.96
CA SER A 199 5.36 4.56 -21.59
C SER A 199 5.99 3.96 -20.32
N TRP A 200 6.09 2.64 -20.26
CA TRP A 200 6.72 1.93 -19.14
C TRP A 200 8.25 2.10 -19.19
N LYS A 201 8.87 2.31 -18.03
CA LYS A 201 10.31 2.62 -17.91
C LYS A 201 11.17 1.49 -17.36
N ILE A 202 10.56 0.44 -16.87
CA ILE A 202 11.28 -0.58 -16.13
C ILE A 202 11.83 -1.61 -17.12
N ASP A 203 13.04 -1.39 -17.60
CA ASP A 203 13.83 -2.43 -18.26
C ASP A 203 14.58 -3.23 -17.20
N PHE A 204 13.97 -4.29 -16.65
CA PHE A 204 14.79 -5.28 -15.93
C PHE A 204 15.59 -6.06 -16.96
N ILE A 205 16.91 -5.87 -16.86
CA ILE A 205 18.01 -6.64 -17.47
C ILE A 205 17.48 -7.89 -18.18
N LYS A 206 17.62 -7.90 -19.51
CA LYS A 206 17.67 -9.18 -20.24
C LYS A 206 18.88 -9.90 -19.67
N ASP A 207 18.64 -10.92 -18.84
CA ASP A 207 19.69 -11.87 -18.55
C ASP A 207 20.19 -12.41 -19.90
N GLU A 208 21.48 -12.18 -20.17
CA GLU A 208 22.22 -12.78 -21.29
C GLU A 208 22.24 -14.32 -21.19
#